data_AF-A0A8S3J1K7-F1
#
_entry.id   AF-A0A8S3J1K7-F1
#
_cell.length_a   1.000
_cell.length_b   1.000
_cell.length_c   1.000
_cell.angle_alpha   90.00
_cell.angle_beta   90.00
_cell.angle_gamma   90.00
#
_symmetry.space_group_name_H-M   'P 1'
#
loop_
_entity.id
_entity.type
_entity.pdbx_description
1 polymer ?
#
loop_
_entity_poly.entity_id
_entity_poly.type
_entity_poly.pdbx_seq_one_letter_code
_entity_poly.pdbx_strand_id
1 'polypeptide(L)'
;MNYKLTSVFYGNQGWSMDEIENLSSWTNKRPTVIVLFTDWCNGSMIDLFNTQLNNIWNNNSIPLITWELYGCGGTSQPGIMRLVRNNIYDTYINQFGDRLRIWLAGNDGILGNADDRRVYLRL
;
A
#
# COMPACT_ATOMS: atom_id res chain seq x y z
N MET A 1 -4.68 -25.69 -13.88
CA MET A 1 -4.78 -24.56 -12.93
C MET A 1 -3.66 -23.58 -13.23
N ASN A 2 -3.95 -22.28 -13.21
CA ASN A 2 -2.94 -21.24 -13.45
C ASN A 2 -2.56 -20.61 -12.10
N TYR A 3 -1.36 -20.92 -11.62
CA TYR A 3 -0.88 -20.53 -10.28
C TYR A 3 -0.15 -19.18 -10.27
N LYS A 4 -0.20 -18.42 -11.37
CA LYS A 4 0.52 -17.15 -11.50
C LYS A 4 -0.43 -15.98 -11.30
N LEU A 5 -0.10 -15.12 -10.34
CA LEU A 5 -0.78 -13.85 -10.14
C LEU A 5 -0.20 -12.81 -11.10
N THR A 6 -1.06 -11.98 -11.69
CA THR A 6 -0.65 -10.84 -12.50
C THR A 6 -0.56 -9.60 -11.62
N SER A 7 0.50 -8.82 -11.79
CA SER A 7 0.70 -7.55 -11.10
C SER A 7 0.87 -6.41 -12.10
N VAL A 8 0.40 -5.22 -11.77
CA VAL A 8 0.64 -4.01 -12.57
C VAL A 8 0.98 -2.82 -11.68
N PHE A 9 1.89 -1.97 -12.15
CA PHE A 9 2.03 -0.60 -11.70
C PHE A 9 1.49 0.30 -12.81
N TYR A 10 0.57 1.20 -12.45
CA TYR A 10 -0.16 2.02 -13.43
C TYR A 10 -0.05 3.52 -13.14
N GLY A 11 0.78 3.94 -12.17
CA GLY A 11 1.11 5.34 -11.92
C GLY A 11 0.17 6.08 -10.95
N ASN A 12 -1.10 5.69 -10.84
CA ASN A 12 -2.09 6.45 -10.06
C ASN A 12 -2.29 5.96 -8.61
N GLN A 13 -1.48 5.02 -8.10
CA GLN A 13 -1.42 4.69 -6.66
C GLN A 13 -2.75 4.30 -5.98
N GLY A 14 -3.79 3.88 -6.72
CA GLY A 14 -5.12 3.61 -6.18
C GLY A 14 -6.12 4.79 -6.28
N TRP A 15 -5.74 5.92 -6.88
CA TRP A 15 -6.62 7.08 -7.08
C TRP A 15 -7.58 6.92 -8.26
N SER A 16 -7.12 6.37 -9.37
CA SER A 16 -7.87 6.30 -10.64
C SER A 16 -8.14 4.85 -11.06
N MET A 17 -8.99 4.13 -10.32
CA MET A 17 -9.23 2.69 -10.58
C MET A 17 -9.88 2.41 -11.95
N ASP A 18 -10.56 3.38 -12.55
CA ASP A 18 -11.13 3.29 -13.90
C ASP A 18 -10.07 2.92 -14.97
N GLU A 19 -8.81 3.33 -14.79
CA GLU A 19 -7.72 2.94 -15.69
C GLU A 19 -7.41 1.44 -15.61
N ILE A 20 -7.54 0.85 -14.42
CA ILE A 20 -7.40 -0.60 -14.21
C ILE A 20 -8.60 -1.33 -14.80
N GLU A 21 -9.81 -0.77 -14.71
CA GLU A 21 -11.00 -1.33 -15.36
C GLU A 21 -10.86 -1.33 -16.89
N ASN A 22 -10.34 -0.25 -17.46
CA ASN A 22 -10.03 -0.14 -18.88
C ASN A 22 -8.96 -1.15 -19.30
N LEU A 23 -7.87 -1.28 -18.53
CA LEU A 23 -6.84 -2.31 -18.76
C LEU A 23 -7.42 -3.72 -18.67
N SER A 24 -8.32 -3.96 -17.73
CA SER A 24 -8.99 -5.25 -17.54
C SER A 24 -9.87 -5.59 -18.73
N SER A 25 -10.58 -4.60 -19.26
CA SER A 25 -11.42 -4.73 -20.46
C SER A 25 -10.57 -5.03 -21.70
N TRP A 26 -9.44 -4.34 -21.86
CA TRP A 26 -8.55 -4.55 -23.00
C TRP A 26 -7.88 -5.93 -23.00
N THR A 27 -7.44 -6.40 -21.83
CA THR A 27 -6.72 -7.68 -21.68
C THR A 27 -7.64 -8.87 -21.41
N ASN A 28 -8.95 -8.61 -21.24
CA ASN A 28 -9.94 -9.55 -20.73
C ASN A 28 -9.50 -10.23 -19.42
N LYS A 29 -8.69 -9.53 -18.61
CA LYS A 29 -8.09 -10.02 -17.36
C LYS A 29 -7.88 -8.89 -16.38
N ARG A 30 -8.43 -9.03 -15.18
CA ARG A 30 -8.12 -8.11 -14.07
C ARG A 30 -6.75 -8.42 -13.48
N PRO A 31 -5.84 -7.43 -13.32
CA PRO A 31 -4.63 -7.64 -12.55
C PRO A 31 -4.96 -8.04 -11.12
N THR A 32 -4.35 -9.12 -10.61
CA THR A 32 -4.62 -9.56 -9.24
C THR A 32 -3.96 -8.65 -8.20
N VAL A 33 -2.80 -8.10 -8.53
CA VAL A 33 -2.01 -7.25 -7.63
C VAL A 33 -1.83 -5.86 -8.24
N ILE A 34 -2.09 -4.82 -7.45
CA ILE A 34 -1.81 -3.43 -7.83
C ILE A 34 -0.63 -2.94 -7.01
N VAL A 35 0.44 -2.59 -7.70
CA VAL A 35 1.61 -1.97 -7.10
C VAL A 35 1.30 -0.50 -6.83
N LEU A 36 1.57 -0.06 -5.61
CA LEU A 36 1.55 1.34 -5.24
C LEU A 36 2.84 1.70 -4.48
N PHE A 37 3.18 2.98 -4.53
CA PHE A 37 4.28 3.63 -3.87
C PHE A 37 3.69 4.67 -2.92
N THR A 38 4.12 4.61 -1.68
CA THR A 38 3.76 5.58 -0.64
C THR A 38 5.04 6.17 -0.09
N ASP A 39 5.13 7.49 -0.11
CA ASP A 39 6.19 8.22 0.57
C ASP A 39 5.82 8.46 2.04
N TRP A 40 6.74 9.05 2.79
CA TRP A 40 6.56 9.32 4.22
C TRP A 40 6.21 10.78 4.49
N CYS A 41 5.57 11.45 3.53
CA CYS A 41 5.27 12.86 3.64
C CYS A 41 4.03 13.06 4.50
N ASN A 42 3.84 14.29 4.97
CA ASN A 42 2.63 14.64 5.71
C ASN A 42 1.40 14.41 4.83
N GLY A 43 0.44 13.63 5.33
CA GLY A 43 -0.78 13.27 4.62
C GLY A 43 -0.73 11.92 3.93
N SER A 44 0.44 11.46 3.46
CA SER A 44 0.56 10.24 2.65
C SER A 44 0.06 8.99 3.35
N MET A 45 0.31 8.86 4.66
CA MET A 45 -0.21 7.74 5.45
C MET A 45 -1.75 7.78 5.56
N ILE A 46 -2.33 8.97 5.67
CA ILE A 46 -3.79 9.13 5.75
C ILE A 46 -4.42 8.71 4.43
N ASP A 47 -3.90 9.23 3.32
CA ASP A 47 -4.40 8.92 1.98
C ASP A 47 -4.27 7.44 1.63
N LEU A 48 -3.15 6.82 2.04
CA LEU A 48 -2.92 5.38 1.87
C LEU A 48 -4.04 4.55 2.49
N PHE A 49 -4.29 4.73 3.79
CA PHE A 49 -5.22 3.87 4.53
C PHE A 49 -6.68 4.25 4.33
N ASN A 50 -6.99 5.52 4.14
CA ASN A 50 -8.36 5.99 4.02
C ASN A 50 -8.89 5.89 2.59
N THR A 51 -8.01 5.95 1.58
CA THR A 51 -8.43 6.00 0.18
C THR A 51 -7.78 4.91 -0.67
N GLN A 52 -6.45 4.95 -0.84
CA GLN A 52 -5.77 4.15 -1.85
C GLN A 52 -5.96 2.63 -1.65
N LEU A 53 -5.74 2.13 -0.43
CA LEU A 53 -5.90 0.71 -0.13
C LEU A 53 -7.36 0.25 -0.27
N ASN A 54 -8.31 1.10 0.13
CA ASN A 54 -9.74 0.78 0.01
C ASN A 54 -10.18 0.73 -1.44
N ASN A 55 -9.73 1.66 -2.28
CA ASN A 55 -10.02 1.68 -3.70
C ASN A 55 -9.50 0.42 -4.40
N ILE A 56 -8.25 0.03 -4.10
CA ILE A 56 -7.64 -1.18 -4.68
C ILE A 56 -8.39 -2.44 -4.23
N TRP A 57 -8.72 -2.54 -2.94
CA TRP A 57 -9.44 -3.69 -2.39
C TRP A 57 -10.86 -3.80 -2.97
N ASN A 58 -11.59 -2.69 -3.05
CA ASN A 58 -12.94 -2.63 -3.63
C ASN A 58 -12.94 -2.97 -5.13
N ASN A 59 -11.84 -2.72 -5.84
CA ASN A 59 -11.63 -3.21 -7.21
C ASN A 59 -11.33 -4.72 -7.29
N ASN A 60 -11.45 -5.47 -6.19
CA ASN A 60 -11.08 -6.90 -6.09
C ASN A 60 -9.63 -7.18 -6.49
N SER A 61 -8.72 -6.29 -6.10
CA SER A 61 -7.29 -6.46 -6.28
C SER A 61 -6.58 -6.41 -4.94
N ILE A 62 -5.40 -7.04 -4.86
CA ILE A 62 -4.57 -7.05 -3.65
C ILE A 62 -3.54 -5.91 -3.78
N PRO A 63 -3.48 -4.96 -2.84
CA PRO A 63 -2.43 -3.94 -2.86
C PRO A 63 -1.04 -4.55 -2.60
N LEU A 64 -0.04 -4.04 -3.31
CA LEU A 64 1.38 -4.21 -2.98
C LEU A 64 1.94 -2.83 -2.62
N ILE A 65 2.19 -2.62 -1.33
CA ILE A 65 2.72 -1.37 -0.79
C ILE A 65 4.23 -1.34 -0.95
N THR A 66 4.74 -0.33 -1.64
CA THR A 66 6.16 -0.02 -1.72
C THR A 66 6.46 1.29 -1.00
N TRP A 67 7.52 1.33 -0.17
CA TRP A 67 7.97 2.58 0.44
C TRP A 67 8.92 3.35 -0.47
N GLU A 68 8.65 4.64 -0.62
CA GLU A 68 9.52 5.59 -1.32
C GLU A 68 10.00 6.67 -0.36
N LEU A 69 11.00 6.32 0.45
CA LEU A 69 11.47 7.11 1.60
C LEU A 69 12.07 8.49 1.23
N TYR A 70 12.39 8.71 -0.05
CA TYR A 70 13.08 9.91 -0.52
C TYR A 70 12.15 11.02 -1.04
N GLY A 71 10.83 10.84 -1.05
CA GLY A 71 9.88 11.79 -1.66
C GLY A 71 9.75 13.14 -0.95
N CYS A 72 10.15 13.25 0.33
CA CYS A 72 9.73 14.36 1.21
C CYS A 72 10.80 15.42 1.42
N GLY A 73 11.39 15.93 0.33
CA GLY A 73 12.41 16.99 0.39
C GLY A 73 13.75 16.46 0.86
N GLY A 74 14.43 15.74 -0.04
CA GLY A 74 15.75 15.15 0.16
C GLY A 74 16.78 16.16 0.65
N THR A 75 16.92 16.26 1.97
CA THR A 75 18.15 16.74 2.59
C THR A 75 19.04 15.52 2.82
N SER A 76 20.37 15.70 2.79
CA SER A 76 21.30 14.62 3.12
C SER A 76 20.96 14.12 4.52
N GLN A 77 20.30 12.97 4.58
CA GLN A 77 19.93 12.39 5.84
C GLN A 77 21.21 11.96 6.56
N PRO A 78 21.35 12.19 7.88
CA PRO A 78 22.41 11.55 8.62
C PRO A 78 22.32 10.04 8.35
N GLY A 79 23.43 9.38 8.01
CA GLY A 79 23.40 7.98 7.55
C GLY A 79 22.49 7.10 8.42
N ILE A 80 21.79 6.13 7.79
CA ILE A 80 20.65 5.40 8.36
C ILE A 80 20.83 4.90 9.81
N MET A 81 22.05 4.48 10.18
CA MET A 81 22.39 4.03 11.52
C MET A 81 22.14 5.09 12.62
N ARG A 82 22.36 6.37 12.32
CA ARG A 82 22.10 7.48 13.26
C ARG A 82 20.60 7.72 13.43
N LEU A 83 19.82 7.56 12.37
CA LEU A 83 18.36 7.71 12.40
C LEU A 83 17.73 6.58 13.23
N VAL A 84 18.17 5.34 13.01
CA VAL A 84 17.74 4.17 13.79
C VAL A 84 18.14 4.33 15.27
N ARG A 85 19.39 4.69 15.56
CA ARG A 85 19.85 4.86 16.96
C ARG A 85 19.04 5.91 17.73
N ASN A 86 18.58 6.95 17.04
CA ASN A 86 17.83 8.05 17.63
C ASN A 86 16.30 7.87 17.52
N ASN A 87 15.83 6.70 17.06
CA ASN A 87 14.41 6.36 16.93
C ASN A 87 13.61 7.39 16.10
N ILE A 88 14.26 8.01 15.10
CA ILE A 88 13.68 9.13 14.34
C ILE A 88 12.38 8.72 13.62
N TYR A 89 12.27 7.44 13.25
CA TYR A 89 11.16 6.92 12.45
C TYR A 89 10.29 5.89 13.16
N ASP A 90 10.60 5.54 14.40
CA ASP A 90 9.87 4.51 15.16
C ASP A 90 8.39 4.87 15.31
N THR A 91 8.08 6.14 15.59
CA THR A 91 6.70 6.61 15.67
C THR A 91 5.95 6.40 14.36
N TYR A 92 6.58 6.70 13.22
CA TYR A 92 5.96 6.49 11.91
C TYR A 92 5.73 5.00 11.64
N ILE A 93 6.75 4.16 11.88
CA ILE A 93 6.68 2.71 11.64
C ILE A 93 5.61 2.07 12.52
N ASN A 94 5.52 2.45 13.80
CA ASN A 94 4.51 1.95 14.73
C ASN A 94 3.09 2.37 14.28
N GLN A 95 2.89 3.65 13.95
CA GLN A 95 1.60 4.13 13.44
C GLN A 95 1.20 3.46 12.14
N PHE A 96 2.15 3.22 11.23
CA PHE A 96 1.92 2.48 10.00
C PHE A 96 1.47 1.04 10.31
N GLY A 97 2.17 0.36 11.22
CA GLY A 97 1.82 -1.00 11.67
C GLY A 97 0.43 -1.08 12.30
N ASP A 98 0.08 -0.14 13.18
CA ASP A 98 -1.22 -0.08 13.84
C ASP A 98 -2.36 0.16 12.82
N ARG A 99 -2.17 1.10 11.90
CA ARG A 99 -3.15 1.37 10.84
C ARG A 99 -3.29 0.20 9.89
N LEU A 100 -2.18 -0.46 9.55
CA LEU A 100 -2.21 -1.66 8.71
C LEU A 100 -2.96 -2.79 9.40
N ARG A 101 -2.71 -3.00 10.70
CA ARG A 101 -3.44 -3.98 11.52
C ARG A 101 -4.95 -3.73 11.48
N ILE A 102 -5.37 -2.48 11.66
CA ILE A 102 -6.79 -2.09 11.60
C ILE A 102 -7.36 -2.35 10.21
N TRP A 103 -6.65 -1.94 9.15
CA TRP A 103 -7.12 -2.12 7.78
C TRP A 103 -7.22 -3.60 7.38
N LEU A 104 -6.28 -4.43 7.84
CA LEU A 104 -6.28 -5.88 7.59
C LEU A 104 -7.45 -6.58 8.27
N ALA A 105 -7.90 -6.10 9.43
CA ALA A 105 -9.02 -6.67 10.19
C ALA A 105 -10.40 -6.48 9.51
N GLY A 106 -10.42 -5.95 8.29
CA GLY A 106 -11.64 -5.89 7.49
C GLY A 106 -12.72 -4.97 8.09
N ASN A 107 -13.96 -5.32 7.82
CA ASN A 107 -15.14 -4.61 8.28
C ASN A 107 -15.57 -5.06 9.70
N ASP A 108 -15.27 -6.29 10.09
CA ASP A 108 -15.64 -6.81 11.42
C ASP A 108 -14.64 -6.43 12.53
N GLY A 109 -13.44 -5.98 12.16
CA GLY A 109 -12.41 -5.51 13.08
C GLY A 109 -11.69 -6.63 13.83
N ILE A 110 -11.86 -7.90 13.43
CA ILE A 110 -11.29 -9.07 14.08
C ILE A 110 -10.28 -9.74 13.13
N LEU A 111 -9.01 -9.74 13.53
CA LEU A 111 -7.97 -10.43 12.76
C LEU A 111 -8.04 -11.95 12.90
N GLY A 112 -7.62 -12.63 11.84
CA GLY A 112 -7.42 -14.07 11.80
C GLY A 112 -8.64 -14.84 11.30
N ASN A 113 -9.53 -14.18 10.56
CA ASN A 113 -10.76 -14.77 10.04
C ASN A 113 -10.91 -14.57 8.52
N ALA A 114 -12.08 -14.88 7.97
CA ALA A 114 -12.33 -14.82 6.53
C ALA A 114 -12.55 -13.39 5.97
N ASP A 115 -12.82 -12.41 6.83
CA ASP A 115 -12.97 -10.99 6.49
C ASP A 115 -11.62 -10.28 6.31
N ASP A 116 -10.53 -10.91 6.77
CA ASP A 116 -9.18 -10.35 6.69
C ASP A 116 -8.84 -9.91 5.25
N ARG A 117 -8.52 -8.62 5.12
CA ARG A 117 -7.94 -8.10 3.89
C ARG A 117 -6.51 -8.60 3.72
N ARG A 118 -6.00 -8.51 2.50
CA ARG A 118 -4.63 -8.96 2.17
C ARG A 118 -3.84 -7.84 1.55
N VAL A 119 -2.53 -7.83 1.83
CA VAL A 119 -1.56 -6.89 1.24
C VAL A 119 -0.23 -7.60 1.05
N TYR A 120 0.53 -7.18 0.05
CA TYR A 120 1.95 -7.47 -0.06
C TYR A 120 2.76 -6.24 0.36
N LEU A 121 3.87 -6.46 1.08
CA LEU A 121 4.77 -5.38 1.51
C LEU A 121 6.10 -5.52 0.76
N ARG A 122 6.62 -4.40 0.24
CA ARG A 122 7.95 -4.27 -0.36
C ARG A 122 8.61 -3.01 0.20
N LEU A 123 9.26 -3.16 1.36
CA LEU A 123 9.74 -2.06 2.20
C LEU A 123 11.25 -1.82 2.03
#